data_AF-A0A1F4TL12-F1
#
_entry.id   AF-A0A1F4TL12-F1
#
_cell.length_a   1.000
_cell.length_b   1.000
_cell.length_c   1.000
_cell.angle_alpha   90.00
_cell.angle_beta   90.00
_cell.angle_gamma   90.00
#
_symmetry.space_group_name_H-M   'P 1'
#
loop_
_entity.id
_entity.type
_entity.pdbx_description
1 polymer ?
#
loop_
_entity_poly.entity_id
_entity_poly.type
_entity_poly.pdbx_seq_one_letter_code
_entity_poly.pdbx_strand_id
1 'polypeptide(L)'
;MSENKCLNCGQKKNCQDSFTAWVFFVIGLVATLAIRLVTVLININPLYGKVAWYIGVVGFLIFFINKFNVNSALAKIIDQKDLINKAKTKQPLSDEEYGLISTILCNSRSEKERINYFFIFAVSALAFVLAIYFDFLR
;
A
#
# COMPACT_ATOMS: atom_id res chain seq x y z
N MET A 1 27.91 -23.31 2.40
CA MET A 1 27.50 -21.90 2.66
C MET A 1 26.28 -21.96 3.57
N SER A 2 26.50 -21.72 4.86
CA SER A 2 25.49 -21.89 5.92
C SER A 2 24.59 -20.66 5.99
N GLU A 3 23.28 -20.88 5.91
CA GLU A 3 22.22 -19.94 6.28
C GLU A 3 22.42 -19.47 7.72
N ASN A 4 23.02 -18.31 7.92
CA ASN A 4 23.04 -17.68 9.25
C ASN A 4 21.81 -16.80 9.41
N LYS A 5 20.80 -17.44 10.01
CA LYS A 5 19.70 -16.86 10.78
C LYS A 5 20.09 -15.49 11.34
N CYS A 6 19.27 -14.49 11.03
CA CYS A 6 19.34 -13.16 11.63
C CYS A 6 19.19 -13.25 13.16
N LEU A 7 20.32 -13.36 13.84
CA LEU A 7 20.46 -13.36 15.30
C LEU A 7 20.57 -11.91 15.79
N ASN A 8 19.44 -11.21 15.87
CA ASN A 8 19.08 -10.30 16.96
C ASN A 8 17.76 -9.59 16.66
N CYS A 9 16.67 -10.20 17.11
CA CYS A 9 15.30 -9.66 17.06
C CYS A 9 15.06 -8.57 18.12
N GLY A 10 15.96 -7.59 18.26
CA GLY A 10 15.73 -6.39 19.08
C GLY A 10 14.89 -5.32 18.38
N GLN A 11 14.89 -5.31 17.04
CA GLN A 11 14.15 -4.33 16.21
C GLN A 11 12.82 -4.84 15.65
N LYS A 12 12.41 -6.09 15.97
CA LYS A 12 11.13 -6.66 15.52
C LYS A 12 9.92 -5.84 15.98
N LYS A 13 10.08 -5.07 17.07
CA LYS A 13 9.05 -4.15 17.61
C LYS A 13 8.85 -2.88 16.76
N ASN A 14 9.85 -2.48 15.96
CA ASN A 14 9.76 -1.28 15.10
C ASN A 14 9.25 -1.58 13.69
N CYS A 15 9.32 -2.84 13.24
CA CYS A 15 8.66 -3.29 12.01
C CYS A 15 7.26 -3.87 12.29
N GLN A 16 6.75 -3.68 13.51
CA GLN A 16 5.41 -4.10 13.87
C GLN A 16 4.42 -3.10 13.29
N ASP A 17 3.74 -3.56 12.24
CA ASP A 17 2.67 -2.84 11.59
C ASP A 17 1.64 -2.37 12.62
N SER A 18 1.55 -1.05 12.80
CA SER A 18 0.54 -0.45 13.66
C SER A 18 -0.86 -0.87 13.18
N PHE A 19 -1.78 -1.11 14.13
CA PHE A 19 -3.19 -1.38 13.85
C PHE A 19 -3.79 -0.36 12.86
N THR A 20 -3.39 0.91 13.00
CA THR A 20 -3.73 2.00 12.10
C THR A 20 -3.36 1.70 10.64
N ALA A 21 -2.17 1.18 10.38
CA ALA A 21 -1.71 0.83 9.04
C ALA A 21 -2.51 -0.35 8.44
N TRP A 22 -3.03 -1.25 9.28
CA TRP A 22 -3.90 -2.33 8.83
C TRP A 22 -5.31 -1.85 8.50
N VAL A 23 -5.86 -0.92 9.28
CA VAL A 23 -7.16 -0.29 9.01
C VAL A 23 -7.14 0.45 7.67
N PHE A 24 -6.12 1.30 7.43
CA PHE A 24 -5.99 2.00 6.14
C PHE A 24 -5.79 1.02 4.99
N PHE A 25 -5.04 -0.06 5.18
CA PHE A 25 -4.89 -1.12 4.18
C PHE A 25 -6.23 -1.75 3.79
N VAL A 26 -7.07 -2.12 4.77
CA VAL A 26 -8.41 -2.66 4.51
C VAL A 26 -9.30 -1.65 3.79
N ILE A 27 -9.25 -0.38 4.18
CA ILE A 27 -9.98 0.70 3.49
C ILE A 27 -9.57 0.77 2.01
N GLY A 28 -8.26 0.69 1.71
CA GLY A 28 -7.76 0.68 0.33
C GLY A 28 -8.23 -0.52 -0.49
N LEU A 29 -8.29 -1.71 0.12
CA LEU A 29 -8.81 -2.92 -0.52
C LEU A 29 -10.31 -2.80 -0.82
N VAL A 30 -11.11 -2.33 0.15
CA VAL A 30 -12.55 -2.13 -0.03
C VAL A 30 -12.82 -1.07 -1.10
N ALA A 31 -12.06 0.03 -1.08
CA ALA A 31 -12.17 1.10 -2.09
C ALA A 31 -11.88 0.59 -3.51
N THR A 32 -10.82 -0.21 -3.65
CA THR A 32 -10.45 -0.87 -4.91
C THR A 32 -11.58 -1.77 -5.40
N LEU A 33 -12.08 -2.64 -4.54
CA LEU A 33 -13.15 -3.56 -4.88
C LEU A 33 -14.41 -2.80 -5.30
N ALA A 34 -14.80 -1.78 -4.53
CA ALA A 34 -15.97 -0.96 -4.81
C ALA A 34 -15.89 -0.30 -6.20
N ILE A 35 -14.76 0.33 -6.54
CA ILE A 35 -14.56 0.95 -7.86
C ILE A 35 -14.59 -0.07 -8.99
N ARG A 36 -13.98 -1.25 -8.81
CA ARG A 36 -13.99 -2.28 -9.85
C ARG A 36 -15.36 -2.91 -10.06
N LEU A 37 -16.19 -2.95 -9.02
CA LEU A 37 -17.55 -3.45 -9.13
C LEU A 37 -18.53 -2.43 -9.74
N VAL A 38 -18.18 -1.14 -9.85
CA VAL A 38 -19.08 -0.12 -10.44
C VAL A 38 -19.54 -0.52 -11.85
N THR A 39 -18.63 -1.04 -12.69
CA THR A 39 -18.94 -1.44 -14.07
C THR A 39 -19.92 -2.59 -14.16
N VAL A 40 -19.91 -3.50 -13.19
CA VAL A 40 -20.85 -4.62 -13.13
C VAL A 40 -22.18 -4.19 -12.50
N LEU A 41 -22.12 -3.41 -11.42
CA LEU A 41 -23.30 -2.99 -10.67
C LEU A 41 -24.17 -2.01 -11.45
N ILE A 42 -23.59 -1.17 -12.31
CA ILE A 42 -24.36 -0.22 -13.13
C ILE A 42 -25.28 -0.94 -14.13
N ASN A 43 -24.87 -2.10 -14.64
CA ASN A 43 -25.66 -2.95 -15.55
C ASN A 43 -26.80 -3.69 -14.83
N ILE A 44 -26.70 -3.88 -13.50
CA ILE A 44 -27.77 -4.49 -12.68
C ILE A 44 -28.76 -3.43 -12.20
N ASN A 45 -28.25 -2.38 -11.56
CA ASN A 45 -29.05 -1.24 -11.13
C ASN A 45 -28.15 0.02 -11.00
N PRO A 46 -28.47 1.12 -11.70
CA PRO A 46 -27.69 2.36 -11.63
C PRO A 46 -27.47 2.90 -10.21
N LEU A 47 -28.38 2.64 -9.27
CA LEU A 47 -28.25 3.05 -7.88
C LEU A 47 -27.08 2.35 -7.18
N TYR A 48 -26.90 1.05 -7.37
CA TYR A 48 -25.78 0.29 -6.78
C TYR A 48 -24.43 0.73 -7.34
N GLY A 49 -24.38 1.03 -8.65
CA GLY A 49 -23.19 1.60 -9.28
C GLY A 49 -22.78 2.94 -8.65
N LYS A 50 -23.75 3.85 -8.40
CA LYS A 50 -23.49 5.13 -7.72
C LYS A 50 -23.00 4.95 -6.28
N VAL A 51 -23.65 4.09 -5.50
CA VAL A 51 -23.25 3.82 -4.11
C VAL A 51 -21.83 3.24 -4.04
N ALA A 52 -21.52 2.26 -4.88
CA ALA A 52 -20.18 1.67 -4.97
C ALA A 52 -19.14 2.71 -5.40
N TRP A 53 -19.48 3.61 -6.32
CA TRP A 53 -18.60 4.70 -6.74
C TRP A 53 -18.27 5.65 -5.58
N TYR A 54 -19.26 6.12 -4.82
CA TYR A 54 -19.01 6.99 -3.66
C TYR A 54 -18.13 6.31 -2.61
N ILE A 55 -18.43 5.05 -2.25
CA ILE A 55 -17.62 4.28 -1.29
C ILE A 55 -16.19 4.15 -1.80
N GLY A 56 -16.01 3.83 -3.08
CA GLY A 56 -14.71 3.67 -3.71
C GLY A 56 -13.88 4.95 -3.72
N VAL A 57 -14.47 6.07 -4.15
CA VAL A 57 -13.78 7.37 -4.21
C VAL A 57 -13.41 7.86 -2.81
N VAL A 58 -14.34 7.83 -1.86
CA VAL A 58 -14.09 8.29 -0.48
C VAL A 58 -13.03 7.41 0.19
N GLY A 59 -13.13 6.08 0.04
CA GLY A 59 -12.13 5.17 0.58
C GLY A 59 -10.74 5.40 -0.01
N PHE A 60 -10.63 5.66 -1.31
CA PHE A 60 -9.35 6.01 -1.92
C PHE A 60 -8.81 7.35 -1.44
N LEU A 61 -9.64 8.38 -1.29
CA LEU A 61 -9.18 9.67 -0.75
C LEU A 61 -8.55 9.50 0.64
N ILE A 62 -9.24 8.80 1.53
CA ILE A 62 -8.76 8.55 2.90
C ILE A 62 -7.44 7.75 2.87
N PHE A 63 -7.39 6.69 2.07
CA PHE A 63 -6.20 5.84 1.93
C PHE A 63 -4.99 6.62 1.40
N PHE A 64 -5.16 7.35 0.29
CA PHE A 64 -4.08 8.07 -0.36
C PHE A 64 -3.59 9.27 0.45
N ILE A 65 -4.47 9.99 1.16
CA ILE A 65 -4.03 11.08 2.05
C ILE A 65 -3.12 10.54 3.16
N ASN A 66 -3.50 9.43 3.81
CA ASN A 66 -2.66 8.82 4.84
C ASN A 66 -1.32 8.37 4.25
N LYS A 67 -1.35 7.67 3.11
CA LYS A 67 -0.15 7.17 2.43
C LYS A 67 0.77 8.31 2.00
N PHE A 68 0.20 9.39 1.48
CA PHE A 68 0.94 10.58 1.06
C PHE A 68 1.65 11.22 2.26
N ASN A 69 0.94 11.47 3.36
CA ASN A 69 1.53 12.09 4.55
C ASN A 69 2.69 11.27 5.13
N VAL A 70 2.54 9.94 5.19
CA VAL A 70 3.61 9.05 5.67
C VAL A 70 4.83 9.09 4.75
N ASN A 71 4.61 8.97 3.44
CA ASN A 71 5.71 9.00 2.46
C ASN A 71 6.39 10.38 2.40
N SER A 72 5.63 11.47 2.49
CA SER A 72 6.18 12.83 2.51
C SER A 72 6.97 13.13 3.78
N ALA A 73 6.51 12.66 4.94
CA ALA A 73 7.27 12.78 6.18
C ALA A 73 8.60 12.02 6.08
N LEU A 74 8.59 10.82 5.50
CA LEU A 74 9.79 10.02 5.28
C LEU A 74 10.77 10.69 4.31
N ALA A 75 10.27 11.21 3.18
CA ALA A 75 11.09 11.93 2.20
C ALA A 75 11.77 13.16 2.82
N LYS A 76 11.03 13.95 3.62
CA LYS A 76 11.60 15.09 4.34
C LYS A 76 12.73 14.70 5.28
N ILE A 77 12.62 13.58 5.99
CA ILE A 77 13.67 13.11 6.91
C ILE A 77 14.91 12.68 6.12
N ILE A 78 14.72 12.00 4.99
CA ILE A 78 15.81 11.57 4.11
C ILE A 78 16.57 12.78 3.57
N ASP A 79 15.85 13.82 3.12
CA ASP A 79 16.42 15.05 2.58
C ASP A 79 17.13 15.87 3.67
N GLN A 80 16.51 16.02 4.85
CA GLN A 80 17.08 16.78 5.97
C GLN A 80 18.39 16.20 6.51
N LYS A 81 18.52 14.87 6.52
CA LYS A 81 19.71 14.17 7.00
C LYS A 81 20.73 13.91 5.87
N ASP A 82 20.44 14.35 4.65
CA ASP A 82 21.24 14.16 3.43
C ASP A 82 21.70 12.69 3.25
N LEU A 83 20.81 11.75 3.61
CA LEU A 83 21.16 10.32 3.72
C LEU A 83 21.62 9.74 2.38
N ILE A 84 21.04 10.23 1.28
CA ILE A 84 21.38 9.81 -0.08
C ILE A 84 22.82 10.19 -0.42
N ASN A 85 23.22 11.42 -0.11
CA ASN A 85 24.57 11.88 -0.40
C ASN A 85 25.60 11.21 0.53
N LYS A 86 25.30 11.05 1.82
CA LYS A 86 26.13 10.28 2.75
C LYS A 86 26.37 8.86 2.28
N ALA A 87 25.31 8.17 1.84
CA ALA A 87 25.42 6.82 1.28
C ALA A 87 26.26 6.81 -0.01
N LYS A 88 26.07 7.78 -0.92
CA LYS A 88 26.83 7.90 -2.18
C LYS A 88 28.33 8.14 -1.95
N THR A 89 28.66 9.00 -0.99
CA THR A 89 30.03 9.39 -0.62
C THR A 89 30.68 8.43 0.38
N LYS A 90 29.98 7.37 0.81
CA LYS A 90 30.43 6.40 1.82
C LYS A 90 30.80 7.06 3.16
N GLN A 91 30.13 8.16 3.51
CA GLN A 91 30.30 8.77 4.83
C GLN A 91 29.72 7.86 5.93
N PRO A 92 30.33 7.84 7.12
CA PRO A 92 29.79 7.11 8.25
C PRO A 92 28.43 7.67 8.65
N LEU A 93 27.48 6.78 8.91
CA LEU A 93 26.14 7.12 9.40
C LEU A 93 26.14 7.06 10.93
N SER A 94 25.34 7.91 11.55
CA SER A 94 25.07 7.84 12.99
C SER A 94 24.11 6.70 13.34
N ASP A 95 24.09 6.29 14.61
CA ASP A 95 23.19 5.22 15.09
C ASP A 95 21.71 5.54 14.81
N GLU A 96 21.32 6.81 14.89
CA GLU A 96 19.97 7.28 14.54
C GLU A 96 19.65 7.06 13.06
N GLU A 97 20.60 7.35 12.17
CA GLU A 97 20.46 7.21 10.73
C GLU A 97 20.43 5.74 10.29
N TYR A 98 21.24 4.89 10.94
CA TYR A 98 21.14 3.44 10.77
C TYR A 98 19.76 2.91 11.19
N GLY A 99 19.21 3.44 12.28
CA GLY A 99 17.84 3.13 12.72
C GLY A 99 16.80 3.52 11.66
N LEU A 100 16.89 4.73 11.12
CA LEU A 100 15.98 5.24 10.07
C LEU A 100 16.06 4.41 8.78
N ILE A 101 17.26 4.06 8.33
CA ILE A 101 17.46 3.22 7.14
C ILE A 101 16.88 1.82 7.37
N SER A 102 17.09 1.24 8.54
CA SER A 102 16.47 -0.05 8.91
C SER A 102 14.95 0.02 8.82
N THR A 103 14.33 1.10 9.33
CA THR A 103 12.88 1.32 9.21
C THR A 103 12.41 1.48 7.76
N ILE A 104 13.14 2.25 6.93
CA ILE A 104 12.83 2.43 5.50
C ILE A 104 12.87 1.08 4.77
N LEU A 105 13.92 0.30 4.99
CA LEU A 105 14.10 -1.01 4.35
C LEU A 105 13.05 -2.02 4.82
N CYS A 106 12.71 -2.03 6.12
CA CYS A 106 11.61 -2.83 6.64
C CYS A 106 10.28 -2.45 5.95
N ASN A 107 9.99 -1.16 5.84
CA ASN A 107 8.75 -0.67 5.22
C ASN A 107 8.70 -1.02 3.72
N SER A 108 9.81 -0.89 3.00
CA SER A 108 9.90 -1.28 1.58
C SER A 108 9.76 -2.79 1.36
N ARG A 109 10.10 -3.62 2.36
CA ARG A 109 9.88 -5.06 2.33
C ARG A 109 8.43 -5.44 2.65
N SER A 110 7.60 -4.50 3.12
CA SER A 110 6.23 -4.79 3.55
C SER A 110 5.43 -5.53 2.48
N GLU A 111 4.88 -6.67 2.86
CA GLU A 111 4.09 -7.54 1.99
C GLU A 111 2.75 -6.91 1.62
N LYS A 112 2.27 -5.92 2.39
CA LYS A 112 0.98 -5.26 2.19
C LYS A 112 0.86 -4.59 0.83
N GLU A 113 1.90 -3.89 0.37
CA GLU A 113 1.88 -3.27 -0.96
C GLU A 113 1.82 -4.33 -2.06
N ARG A 114 2.57 -5.42 -1.92
CA ARG A 114 2.56 -6.53 -2.88
C ARG A 114 1.18 -7.20 -2.93
N ILE A 115 0.58 -7.43 -1.77
CA ILE A 115 -0.78 -7.98 -1.66
C ILE A 115 -1.79 -7.01 -2.29
N ASN A 116 -1.65 -5.70 -2.06
CA ASN A 116 -2.53 -4.70 -2.67
C ASN A 116 -2.47 -4.76 -4.20
N TYR A 117 -1.26 -4.79 -4.78
CA TYR A 117 -1.09 -4.89 -6.23
C TYR A 117 -1.67 -6.18 -6.80
N PHE A 118 -1.41 -7.31 -6.14
CA PHE A 118 -1.98 -8.59 -6.57
C PHE A 118 -3.51 -8.60 -6.47
N PHE A 119 -4.07 -8.06 -5.38
CA PHE A 119 -5.51 -7.96 -5.18
C PHE A 119 -6.18 -7.06 -6.22
N ILE A 120 -5.62 -5.87 -6.48
CA ILE A 120 -6.10 -4.96 -7.53
C ILE A 120 -6.09 -5.70 -8.87
N PHE A 121 -5.01 -6.40 -9.20
CA PHE A 121 -4.90 -7.14 -10.45
C PHE A 121 -5.96 -8.24 -10.56
N ALA A 122 -6.08 -9.11 -9.55
CA ALA A 122 -7.05 -10.21 -9.55
C ALA A 122 -8.50 -9.73 -9.62
N VAL A 123 -8.86 -8.73 -8.82
CA VAL A 123 -10.22 -8.15 -8.82
C VAL A 123 -10.51 -7.43 -10.14
N SER A 124 -9.53 -6.74 -10.71
CA SER A 124 -9.71 -6.07 -12.02
C SER A 124 -9.92 -7.09 -13.14
N ALA A 125 -9.17 -8.19 -13.14
CA ALA A 125 -9.34 -9.26 -14.11
C ALA A 125 -10.74 -9.90 -13.99
N LEU A 126 -11.20 -10.18 -12.77
CA LEU A 126 -12.54 -10.72 -12.53
C LEU A 126 -13.64 -9.74 -12.99
N ALA A 127 -13.53 -8.47 -12.62
CA ALA A 127 -14.49 -7.44 -13.02
C ALA A 127 -14.56 -7.29 -14.54
N PHE A 128 -13.42 -7.37 -15.23
CA PHE A 128 -13.36 -7.32 -16.69
C PHE A 128 -14.03 -8.52 -17.36
N VAL A 129 -13.78 -9.75 -16.89
CA VAL A 129 -14.45 -10.95 -17.39
C VAL A 129 -15.95 -10.88 -17.19
N LEU A 130 -16.41 -10.42 -16.01
CA LEU A 130 -17.83 -10.23 -15.73
C LEU A 130 -18.46 -9.16 -16.63
N ALA A 131 -17.76 -8.04 -16.86
CA ALA A 131 -18.24 -6.99 -17.75
C ALA A 131 -18.44 -7.51 -19.18
N ILE A 132 -17.46 -8.24 -19.73
CA ILE A 132 -17.59 -8.87 -21.06
C ILE A 132 -18.79 -9.82 -21.11
N TYR A 133 -18.95 -10.65 -20.06
CA TYR A 133 -20.08 -11.57 -19.99
C TYR A 133 -21.42 -10.83 -20.02
N PHE A 134 -21.57 -9.73 -19.27
CA PHE A 134 -22.80 -8.94 -19.27
C PHE A 134 -23.03 -8.16 -20.56
N ASP A 135 -21.97 -7.67 -21.22
CA ASP A 135 -22.12 -6.85 -22.42
C ASP A 135 -22.38 -7.69 -23.69
N PHE A 136 -21.88 -8.93 -23.77
CA PHE A 136 -21.94 -9.75 -24.99
C PHE A 136 -22.82 -11.00 -24.90
N LEU A 137 -23.05 -11.57 -23.70
CA LEU A 137 -23.75 -12.86 -23.54
C LEU A 137 -25.13 -12.74 -22.89
N ARG A 138 -25.53 -11.54 -22.45
CA ARG A 138 -26.86 -11.25 -21.89
C ARG A 138 -27.53 -10.14 -22.68
#